data_AF-A0A7Y0AI86-F1
#
_entry.id   AF-A0A7Y0AI86-F1
#
_cell.length_a   1.000
_cell.length_b   1.000
_cell.length_c   1.000
_cell.angle_alpha   90.00
_cell.angle_beta   90.00
_cell.angle_gamma   90.00
#
_symmetry.space_group_name_H-M   'P 1'
#
loop_
_entity.id
_entity.type
_entity.pdbx_description
1 polymer ?
#
loop_
_entity_poly.entity_id
_entity_poly.type
_entity_poly.pdbx_seq_one_letter_code
_entity_poly.pdbx_strand_id
1 'polypeptide(L)'
;MSAPSDALLTKTDAELQFFVDNPQLYQPALVEAARRELARRAAEDPRVSSSAAMPDAAEAAATAATTSALANAAPTPPAAPVYATPAPFAPPPALDYPATYLDEPARRRPWLVPLLILLAVAAGFGVYRWSAAHERAAQAEAKRAAARLTPDALKLDAVATTAMPEYNITALVDKQLAKVPAAEKADAQPLRQFREMSRRFWVAETQSEYLTQLADQGKAGAAFASQALLARENWRAWNKGAMYGYKFGPRLQEQYELMGKVASSQQHILARLPDLLANKGFLTDKELVNRTGDVQAWMADLAAVSPVTGRAYEITTLQAR
;
A
#
# COMPACT_ATOMS: atom_id res chain seq x y z
N MET A 1 -24.14 -32.48 -8.00
CA MET A 1 -23.25 -31.34 -7.69
C MET A 1 -23.90 -30.11 -8.29
N SER A 2 -24.37 -29.19 -7.47
CA SER A 2 -24.96 -27.94 -7.96
C SER A 2 -23.90 -27.12 -8.67
N ALA A 3 -24.23 -26.56 -9.84
CA ALA A 3 -23.30 -25.72 -10.58
C ALA A 3 -22.96 -24.48 -9.75
N PRO A 4 -21.74 -23.91 -9.85
CA PRO A 4 -21.37 -22.68 -9.14
C PRO A 4 -22.34 -21.52 -9.41
N SER A 5 -23.07 -21.56 -10.52
CA SER A 5 -24.15 -20.64 -10.86
C SER A 5 -25.28 -20.61 -9.82
N ASP A 6 -25.65 -21.75 -9.22
CA ASP A 6 -26.78 -21.81 -8.28
C ASP A 6 -26.48 -21.06 -6.97
N ALA A 7 -25.22 -21.10 -6.51
CA ALA A 7 -24.82 -20.42 -5.28
C ALA A 7 -24.76 -18.89 -5.44
N LEU A 8 -24.54 -18.40 -6.66
CA LEU A 8 -24.47 -16.96 -6.95
C LEU A 8 -25.87 -16.32 -7.04
N LEU A 9 -26.91 -17.09 -7.36
CA LEU A 9 -28.29 -16.60 -7.42
C LEU A 9 -28.79 -16.09 -6.06
N THR A 10 -28.31 -16.67 -4.95
CA THR A 10 -28.68 -16.25 -3.59
C THR A 10 -27.86 -15.06 -3.06
N LYS A 11 -26.87 -14.59 -3.81
CA LYS A 11 -25.96 -13.51 -3.39
C LYS A 11 -26.52 -12.13 -3.73
N THR A 12 -26.23 -11.16 -2.88
CA THR A 12 -26.58 -9.75 -3.10
C THR A 12 -25.66 -9.10 -4.13
N ASP A 13 -26.08 -7.99 -4.75
CA ASP A 13 -25.25 -7.29 -5.75
C ASP A 13 -23.93 -6.78 -5.16
N ALA A 14 -23.93 -6.36 -3.89
CA ALA A 14 -22.73 -5.96 -3.18
C ALA A 14 -21.74 -7.13 -2.99
N GLU A 15 -22.22 -8.33 -2.66
CA GLU A 15 -21.38 -9.53 -2.57
C GLU A 15 -20.84 -9.94 -3.94
N LEU A 16 -21.66 -9.85 -5.00
CA LEU A 16 -21.22 -10.12 -6.36
C LEU A 16 -20.14 -9.12 -6.80
N GLN A 17 -20.31 -7.83 -6.49
CA GLN A 17 -19.33 -6.79 -6.77
C GLN A 17 -18.02 -7.03 -6.02
N PHE A 18 -18.08 -7.48 -4.77
CA PHE A 18 -16.89 -7.84 -3.98
C PHE A 18 -16.02 -8.91 -4.64
N PHE A 19 -16.65 -9.92 -5.29
CA PHE A 19 -15.90 -10.93 -6.07
C PHE A 19 -15.19 -10.32 -7.29
N VAL A 20 -15.80 -9.32 -7.92
CA VAL A 20 -15.25 -8.62 -9.09
C VAL A 20 -14.10 -7.69 -8.70
N ASP A 21 -14.20 -7.03 -7.55
CA ASP A 21 -13.21 -6.07 -7.06
C ASP A 21 -11.96 -6.75 -6.47
N ASN A 22 -12.06 -8.03 -6.07
CA ASN A 22 -10.98 -8.79 -5.44
C ASN A 22 -10.63 -10.08 -6.20
N PRO A 23 -10.34 -10.04 -7.52
CA PRO A 23 -10.22 -11.23 -8.35
C PRO A 23 -9.10 -12.18 -7.92
N GLN A 24 -8.06 -11.68 -7.26
CA GLN A 24 -6.93 -12.46 -6.74
C GLN A 24 -7.30 -13.40 -5.58
N LEU A 25 -8.43 -13.17 -4.91
CA LEU A 25 -8.86 -13.99 -3.77
C LEU A 25 -9.76 -15.16 -4.20
N TYR A 26 -10.18 -15.20 -5.46
CA TYR A 26 -11.20 -16.12 -5.96
C TYR A 26 -10.74 -16.86 -7.21
N GLN A 27 -11.38 -17.99 -7.50
CA GLN A 27 -11.13 -18.70 -8.75
C GLN A 27 -11.64 -17.86 -9.95
N PRO A 28 -10.90 -17.79 -11.07
CA PRO A 28 -11.30 -16.98 -12.22
C PRO A 28 -12.71 -17.29 -12.74
N ALA A 29 -13.11 -18.57 -12.70
CA ALA A 29 -14.45 -18.99 -13.12
C ALA A 29 -15.58 -18.43 -12.24
N LEU A 30 -15.34 -18.23 -10.93
CA LEU A 30 -16.30 -17.63 -10.01
C LEU A 30 -16.46 -16.13 -10.27
N VAL A 31 -15.35 -15.43 -10.50
CA VAL A 31 -15.34 -13.99 -10.83
C VAL A 31 -16.10 -13.75 -12.14
N GLU A 32 -15.85 -14.56 -13.18
CA GLU A 32 -16.56 -14.48 -14.46
C GLU A 32 -18.05 -14.85 -14.35
N ALA A 33 -18.41 -15.75 -13.44
CA ALA A 33 -19.82 -16.04 -13.15
C ALA A 33 -20.50 -14.87 -12.40
N ALA A 34 -19.81 -14.24 -11.44
CA ALA A 34 -20.31 -13.06 -10.73
C ALA A 34 -20.51 -11.85 -11.67
N ARG A 35 -19.57 -11.61 -12.60
CA ARG A 35 -19.71 -10.57 -13.64
C ARG A 35 -20.93 -10.79 -14.52
N ARG A 36 -21.15 -12.03 -14.97
CA ARG A 36 -22.32 -12.39 -15.80
C ARG A 36 -23.63 -12.22 -15.04
N GLU A 37 -23.64 -12.57 -13.76
CA GLU A 37 -24.82 -12.41 -12.91
C GLU A 37 -25.14 -10.93 -12.64
N LEU A 38 -24.15 -10.09 -12.37
CA LEU A 38 -24.33 -8.63 -12.28
C LEU A 38 -24.85 -8.04 -13.59
N ALA A 39 -24.30 -8.46 -14.73
CA ALA A 39 -24.77 -8.01 -16.04
C ALA A 39 -26.22 -8.46 -16.32
N ARG A 40 -26.58 -9.69 -15.92
CA ARG A 40 -27.96 -10.20 -16.02
C ARG A 40 -28.92 -9.35 -15.20
N ARG A 41 -28.56 -9.05 -13.95
CA ARG A 41 -29.39 -8.23 -13.04
C ARG A 41 -29.52 -6.78 -13.52
N ALA A 42 -28.44 -6.19 -14.04
CA ALA A 42 -28.48 -4.88 -14.65
C ALA A 42 -29.39 -4.82 -15.89
N ALA A 43 -29.54 -5.93 -16.62
CA ALA A 43 -30.48 -6.04 -17.74
C ALA A 43 -31.93 -6.27 -17.29
N GLU A 44 -32.15 -6.91 -16.13
CA GLU A 44 -33.48 -7.18 -15.56
C GLU A 44 -34.09 -5.98 -14.84
N ASP A 45 -33.28 -5.08 -14.27
CA ASP A 45 -33.75 -3.82 -13.68
C ASP A 45 -33.24 -2.57 -14.43
N PRO A 46 -33.84 -2.23 -15.59
CA PRO A 46 -33.45 -1.06 -16.36
C PRO A 46 -33.80 0.28 -15.67
N ARG A 47 -34.50 0.27 -14.52
CA ARG A 47 -34.96 1.50 -13.85
C ARG A 47 -33.87 2.16 -12.98
N VAL A 48 -32.84 1.42 -12.59
CA VAL A 48 -31.72 2.00 -11.81
C VAL A 48 -30.69 2.70 -12.72
N SER A 49 -30.63 2.35 -14.01
CA SER A 49 -29.73 3.01 -14.97
C SER A 49 -30.24 4.35 -15.52
N SER A 50 -31.46 4.77 -15.16
CA SER A 50 -32.00 6.09 -15.50
C SER A 50 -32.10 7.03 -14.29
N SER A 51 -31.20 6.88 -13.31
CA SER A 51 -31.00 7.85 -12.21
C SER A 51 -29.55 8.37 -12.18
N ALA A 52 -28.95 8.49 -13.37
CA ALA A 52 -27.70 9.21 -13.62
C ALA A 52 -27.86 10.32 -14.68
N ALA A 53 -29.11 10.72 -14.95
CA ALA A 53 -29.44 11.93 -15.71
C ALA A 53 -30.20 12.89 -14.77
N MET A 54 -29.61 14.07 -14.61
CA MET A 54 -30.00 15.21 -13.78
C MET A 54 -31.50 15.40 -13.51
N PRO A 55 -31.81 15.97 -12.34
CA PRO A 55 -32.59 17.21 -12.37
C PRO A 55 -31.89 18.37 -11.66
N ASP A 56 -32.01 19.51 -12.34
CA ASP A 56 -32.07 20.88 -11.85
C ASP A 56 -30.99 21.48 -10.95
N ALA A 57 -30.24 22.36 -11.62
CA ALA A 57 -29.64 23.56 -11.06
C ALA A 57 -30.74 24.54 -10.60
N ALA A 58 -31.15 24.50 -9.33
CA ALA A 58 -32.01 25.55 -8.79
C ALA A 58 -32.05 25.71 -7.26
N GLU A 59 -31.11 25.20 -6.44
CA GLU A 59 -31.21 25.45 -4.99
C GLU A 59 -29.89 25.32 -4.20
N ALA A 60 -28.85 26.07 -4.58
CA ALA A 60 -27.63 26.19 -3.77
C ALA A 60 -27.02 27.61 -3.80
N ALA A 61 -27.85 28.62 -4.00
CA ALA A 61 -27.47 30.04 -3.95
C ALA A 61 -28.10 30.74 -2.73
N ALA A 62 -27.99 30.16 -1.53
CA ALA A 62 -28.52 30.79 -0.31
C ALA A 62 -27.87 30.32 1.00
N THR A 63 -26.56 30.04 1.06
CA THR A 63 -25.87 29.86 2.37
C THR A 63 -24.34 30.05 2.32
N ALA A 64 -23.85 30.94 1.45
CA ALA A 64 -22.43 31.29 1.37
C ALA A 64 -22.16 32.79 1.58
N ALA A 65 -22.96 33.44 2.41
CA ALA A 65 -22.71 34.80 2.88
C ALA A 65 -22.84 34.82 4.40
N THR A 66 -21.80 35.32 5.08
CA THR A 66 -21.59 35.38 6.54
C THR A 66 -20.66 34.28 7.06
N THR A 67 -19.35 34.46 6.84
CA THR A 67 -18.33 34.58 7.89
C THR A 67 -17.02 34.96 7.19
N SER A 68 -16.93 36.24 6.82
CA SER A 68 -15.71 36.85 6.29
C SER A 68 -15.55 38.21 6.98
N ALA A 69 -15.11 38.17 8.24
CA ALA A 69 -14.64 39.32 9.02
C ALA A 69 -14.11 38.87 10.38
N LEU A 70 -12.84 38.47 10.45
CA LEU A 70 -11.88 38.88 11.48
C LEU A 70 -10.52 38.18 11.23
N ALA A 71 -9.45 38.84 11.67
CA ALA A 71 -8.04 38.40 11.69
C ALA A 71 -7.19 38.70 10.43
N ASN A 72 -7.05 40.00 10.14
CA ASN A 72 -5.80 40.57 9.65
C ASN A 72 -4.82 40.71 10.84
N ALA A 73 -3.72 39.96 10.83
CA ALA A 73 -2.42 40.32 11.42
C ALA A 73 -1.42 39.18 11.15
N ALA A 74 -0.78 39.19 9.98
CA ALA A 74 0.33 38.31 9.67
C ALA A 74 1.66 38.94 10.17
N PRO A 75 2.54 38.18 10.84
CA PRO A 75 3.90 38.61 11.16
C PRO A 75 4.82 38.52 9.94
N THR A 76 5.75 39.46 9.87
CA THR A 76 6.84 39.59 8.89
C THR A 76 7.71 38.33 8.83
N PRO A 77 8.05 37.82 7.63
CA PRO A 77 9.01 36.72 7.47
C PRO A 77 10.47 37.21 7.64
N PRO A 78 11.38 36.39 8.22
CA PRO A 78 12.81 36.67 8.24
C PRO A 78 13.44 36.54 6.85
N ALA A 79 14.46 37.37 6.62
CA ALA A 79 15.21 37.49 5.39
C ALA A 79 15.76 36.14 4.87
N ALA A 80 15.47 35.84 3.61
CA ALA A 80 16.04 34.72 2.89
C ALA A 80 17.54 34.96 2.59
N PRO A 81 18.39 33.91 2.57
CA PRO A 81 19.75 34.02 2.08
C PRO A 81 19.76 34.33 0.58
N VAL A 82 20.56 35.32 0.22
CA VAL A 82 20.85 35.72 -1.16
C VAL A 82 21.65 34.60 -1.83
N TYR A 83 20.97 33.76 -2.62
CA TYR A 83 21.65 32.90 -3.58
C TYR A 83 22.06 33.74 -4.79
N ALA A 84 23.36 33.73 -5.09
CA ALA A 84 23.93 34.38 -6.25
C ALA A 84 23.32 33.83 -7.54
N THR A 85 22.81 34.74 -8.36
CA THR A 85 22.33 34.49 -9.73
C THR A 85 23.42 33.83 -10.57
N PRO A 86 23.24 32.62 -11.10
CA PRO A 86 24.14 32.08 -12.11
C PRO A 86 24.03 32.90 -13.40
N ALA A 87 25.18 33.21 -13.99
CA ALA A 87 25.31 33.99 -15.22
C ALA A 87 24.49 33.40 -16.38
N PRO A 88 23.97 34.25 -17.29
CA PRO A 88 23.24 33.77 -18.47
C PRO A 88 24.17 32.94 -19.36
N PHE A 89 23.73 31.73 -19.69
CA PHE A 89 24.35 30.88 -20.70
C PHE A 89 24.37 31.62 -22.04
N ALA A 90 25.58 31.83 -22.57
CA ALA A 90 25.77 32.33 -23.92
C ALA A 90 25.25 31.29 -24.94
N PRO A 91 24.52 31.71 -25.99
CA PRO A 91 24.12 30.81 -27.06
C PRO A 91 25.34 30.31 -27.84
N PRO A 92 25.32 29.06 -28.36
CA PRO A 92 26.38 28.56 -29.22
C PRO A 92 26.48 29.35 -30.53
N PRO A 93 27.67 29.45 -31.15
CA PRO A 93 27.86 30.17 -32.40
C PRO A 93 27.03 29.54 -33.53
N ALA A 94 26.40 30.40 -34.32
CA ALA A 94 25.67 30.03 -35.52
C ALA A 94 26.63 29.33 -36.51
N LEU A 95 26.32 28.08 -36.84
CA LEU A 95 26.94 27.37 -37.95
C LEU A 95 26.38 27.94 -39.25
N ASP A 96 27.25 28.66 -39.95
CA ASP A 96 27.05 29.20 -41.29
C ASP A 96 27.05 28.03 -42.30
N TYR A 97 25.86 27.60 -42.73
CA TYR A 97 25.70 26.64 -43.82
C TYR A 97 25.42 27.40 -45.11
N PRO A 98 26.21 27.21 -46.19
CA PRO A 98 25.99 27.90 -47.44
C PRO A 98 24.66 27.48 -48.07
N ALA A 99 23.87 28.49 -48.41
CA ALA A 99 22.67 28.35 -49.21
C ALA A 99 23.02 27.98 -50.65
N THR A 100 22.81 26.72 -51.00
CA THR A 100 22.47 26.29 -52.38
C THR A 100 22.04 24.83 -52.33
N TYR A 101 20.78 24.54 -52.67
CA TYR A 101 20.39 23.53 -53.68
C TYR A 101 18.87 23.58 -53.85
N LEU A 102 18.48 24.21 -54.95
CA LEU A 102 17.41 23.84 -55.88
C LEU A 102 16.24 23.02 -55.34
N ASP A 103 15.08 23.70 -55.34
CA ASP A 103 13.75 23.14 -55.51
C ASP A 103 13.74 22.02 -56.57
N GLU A 104 13.52 20.77 -56.16
CA GLU A 104 12.98 19.71 -57.02
C GLU A 104 11.53 19.45 -56.61
N PRO A 105 10.53 19.61 -57.50
CA PRO A 105 9.18 19.18 -57.20
C PRO A 105 9.14 17.65 -57.20
N ALA A 106 9.22 17.06 -56.00
CA ALA A 106 9.02 15.64 -55.80
C ALA A 106 7.64 15.24 -56.35
N ARG A 107 7.67 14.63 -57.54
CA ARG A 107 6.54 14.06 -58.27
C ARG A 107 5.87 13.00 -57.39
N ARG A 108 4.88 13.43 -56.59
CA ARG A 108 4.07 12.55 -55.73
C ARG A 108 3.45 11.46 -56.60
N ARG A 109 3.95 10.23 -56.49
CA ARG A 109 3.36 9.04 -57.12
C ARG A 109 2.14 8.63 -56.28
N PRO A 110 0.90 8.86 -56.75
CA PRO A 110 -0.32 8.67 -55.95
C PRO A 110 -0.64 7.19 -55.62
N TRP A 111 0.13 6.24 -56.15
CA TRP A 111 -0.04 4.80 -55.87
C TRP A 111 0.64 4.31 -54.58
N LEU A 112 1.53 5.07 -53.96
CA LEU A 112 2.19 4.61 -52.71
C LEU A 112 1.25 4.62 -51.48
N VAL A 113 0.23 5.48 -51.47
CA VAL A 113 -0.74 5.59 -50.36
C VAL A 113 -1.61 4.33 -50.20
N PRO A 114 -2.22 3.75 -51.25
CA PRO A 114 -3.00 2.52 -51.07
C PRO A 114 -2.13 1.31 -50.67
N LEU A 115 -0.86 1.26 -51.08
CA LEU A 115 0.05 0.18 -50.68
C LEU A 115 0.30 0.19 -49.15
N LEU A 116 0.51 1.37 -48.57
CA LEU A 116 0.72 1.51 -47.11
C LEU A 116 -0.54 1.16 -46.31
N ILE A 117 -1.73 1.52 -46.81
CA ILE A 117 -3.00 1.14 -46.16
C ILE A 117 -3.16 -0.38 -46.19
N LEU A 118 -2.86 -1.04 -47.32
CA LEU A 118 -2.99 -2.49 -47.45
C LEU A 118 -2.01 -3.24 -46.52
N LEU A 119 -0.79 -2.72 -46.36
CA LEU A 119 0.21 -3.27 -45.47
C LEU A 119 -0.17 -3.12 -43.98
N ALA A 120 -0.76 -1.97 -43.60
CA ALA A 120 -1.29 -1.76 -42.26
C ALA A 120 -2.47 -2.71 -41.92
N VAL A 121 -3.37 -2.94 -42.89
CA VAL A 121 -4.48 -3.89 -42.73
C VAL A 121 -3.97 -5.33 -42.59
N ALA A 122 -2.97 -5.72 -43.38
CA ALA A 122 -2.36 -7.05 -43.28
C ALA A 122 -1.66 -7.26 -41.93
N ALA A 123 -0.95 -6.25 -41.41
CA ALA A 123 -0.33 -6.30 -40.09
C ALA A 123 -1.37 -6.40 -38.97
N GLY A 124 -2.43 -5.59 -39.01
CA GLY A 124 -3.52 -5.65 -38.04
C GLY A 124 -4.23 -7.01 -38.02
N PHE A 125 -4.45 -7.60 -39.19
CA PHE A 125 -5.05 -8.94 -39.31
C PHE A 125 -4.14 -10.04 -38.76
N GLY A 126 -2.81 -9.91 -38.95
CA GLY A 126 -1.82 -10.81 -38.36
C GLY A 126 -1.83 -10.80 -36.83
N VAL A 127 -1.83 -9.60 -36.23
CA VAL A 127 -1.90 -9.42 -34.76
C VAL A 127 -3.21 -9.99 -34.20
N TYR A 128 -4.34 -9.74 -34.86
CA TYR A 128 -5.65 -10.27 -34.44
C TYR A 128 -5.70 -11.81 -34.50
N ARG A 129 -5.13 -12.43 -35.54
CA ARG A 129 -5.10 -13.90 -35.62
C ARG A 129 -4.14 -14.53 -34.61
N TRP A 130 -3.04 -13.85 -34.29
CA TRP A 130 -2.10 -14.31 -33.27
C TRP A 130 -2.68 -14.20 -31.86
N SER A 131 -3.37 -13.10 -31.53
CA SER A 131 -4.06 -12.95 -30.25
C SER A 131 -5.18 -13.98 -30.09
N ALA A 132 -6.00 -14.18 -31.13
CA ALA A 132 -7.07 -15.18 -31.12
C ALA A 132 -6.53 -16.62 -30.99
N ALA A 133 -5.32 -16.90 -31.52
CA ALA A 133 -4.67 -18.20 -31.34
C ALA A 133 -4.16 -18.39 -29.90
N HIS A 134 -3.58 -17.34 -29.30
CA HIS A 134 -3.15 -17.36 -27.90
C HIS A 134 -4.32 -17.53 -26.92
N GLU A 135 -5.44 -16.86 -27.15
CA GLU A 135 -6.65 -17.02 -26.34
C GLU A 135 -7.19 -18.46 -26.40
N ARG A 136 -7.19 -19.07 -27.59
CA ARG A 136 -7.62 -20.46 -27.77
C ARG A 136 -6.68 -21.46 -27.08
N ALA A 137 -5.37 -21.22 -27.14
CA ALA A 137 -4.39 -22.04 -26.44
C ALA A 137 -4.55 -21.94 -24.92
N ALA A 138 -4.70 -20.73 -24.39
CA ALA A 138 -4.96 -20.49 -22.97
C ALA A 138 -6.28 -21.13 -22.50
N GLN A 139 -7.34 -21.05 -23.30
CA GLN A 139 -8.61 -21.72 -22.99
C GLN A 139 -8.50 -23.25 -23.04
N ALA A 140 -7.71 -23.80 -23.97
CA ALA A 140 -7.49 -25.24 -24.05
C ALA A 140 -6.70 -25.77 -22.84
N GLU A 141 -5.70 -25.02 -22.37
CA GLU A 141 -4.97 -25.34 -21.15
C GLU A 141 -5.83 -25.20 -19.90
N ALA A 142 -6.64 -24.14 -19.80
CA ALA A 142 -7.59 -23.97 -18.70
C ALA A 142 -8.60 -25.12 -18.65
N LYS A 143 -9.11 -25.59 -19.79
CA LYS A 143 -10.01 -26.76 -19.87
C LYS A 143 -9.31 -28.06 -19.46
N ARG A 144 -8.03 -28.24 -19.85
CA ARG A 144 -7.23 -29.41 -19.43
C ARG A 144 -6.90 -29.37 -17.94
N ALA A 145 -6.64 -28.20 -17.38
CA ALA A 145 -6.44 -28.01 -15.95
C ALA A 145 -7.74 -28.27 -15.17
N ALA A 146 -8.88 -27.77 -15.66
CA ALA A 146 -10.21 -28.03 -15.12
C ALA A 146 -10.55 -29.54 -15.11
N ALA A 147 -10.19 -30.26 -16.18
CA ALA A 147 -10.42 -31.70 -16.29
C ALA A 147 -9.55 -32.55 -15.33
N ARG A 148 -8.48 -31.97 -14.75
CA ARG A 148 -7.60 -32.64 -13.77
C ARG A 148 -8.01 -32.43 -12.32
N LEU A 149 -8.99 -31.57 -12.05
CA LEU A 149 -9.52 -31.34 -10.70
C LEU A 149 -10.47 -32.48 -10.33
N THR A 150 -9.96 -33.50 -9.64
CA THR A 150 -10.77 -34.53 -9.01
C THR A 150 -11.64 -33.91 -7.89
N PRO A 151 -12.82 -34.47 -7.58
CA PRO A 151 -13.70 -33.97 -6.52
C PRO A 151 -13.01 -33.80 -5.15
N ASP A 152 -11.98 -34.60 -4.85
CA ASP A 152 -11.16 -34.45 -3.64
C ASP A 152 -10.24 -33.22 -3.67
N ALA A 153 -9.82 -32.72 -4.83
CA ALA A 153 -9.00 -31.51 -4.96
C ALA A 153 -9.81 -30.21 -4.79
N LEU A 154 -11.14 -30.32 -4.74
CA LEU A 154 -12.08 -29.22 -4.46
C LEU A 154 -12.49 -29.16 -2.99
N LYS A 155 -11.99 -30.07 -2.14
CA LYS A 155 -12.10 -29.91 -0.70
C LYS A 155 -11.22 -28.73 -0.32
N LEU A 156 -11.85 -27.64 0.07
CA LEU A 156 -11.21 -26.56 0.80
C LEU A 156 -10.73 -27.16 2.12
N ASP A 157 -9.48 -27.64 2.14
CA ASP A 157 -8.81 -27.85 3.41
C ASP A 157 -8.82 -26.48 4.09
N ALA A 158 -9.53 -26.41 5.21
CA ALA A 158 -9.52 -25.24 6.07
C ALA A 158 -8.08 -25.06 6.53
N VAL A 159 -7.30 -24.28 5.78
CA VAL A 159 -5.95 -23.88 6.16
C VAL A 159 -6.13 -23.13 7.46
N ALA A 160 -5.72 -23.75 8.57
CA ALA A 160 -5.84 -23.18 9.89
C ALA A 160 -5.12 -21.83 9.91
N THR A 161 -5.87 -20.75 9.76
CA THR A 161 -5.36 -19.39 9.88
C THR A 161 -5.15 -19.14 11.36
N THR A 162 -3.91 -19.25 11.82
CA THR A 162 -3.58 -18.81 13.18
C THR A 162 -3.73 -17.29 13.18
N ALA A 163 -4.82 -16.78 13.74
CA ALA A 163 -5.02 -15.34 13.87
C ALA A 163 -3.88 -14.74 14.71
N MET A 164 -3.42 -13.54 14.36
CA MET A 164 -2.45 -12.84 15.21
C MET A 164 -3.11 -12.52 16.55
N PRO A 165 -2.41 -12.71 17.69
CA PRO A 165 -2.97 -12.39 18.99
C PRO A 165 -3.34 -10.91 19.10
N GLU A 166 -4.45 -10.61 19.79
CA GLU A 166 -4.82 -9.25 20.15
C GLU A 166 -4.14 -8.85 21.45
N TYR A 167 -3.45 -7.70 21.44
CA TYR A 167 -2.75 -7.15 22.60
C TYR A 167 -3.50 -5.94 23.17
N ASN A 168 -3.45 -5.74 24.48
CA ASN A 168 -4.07 -4.58 25.13
C ASN A 168 -3.23 -3.30 24.88
N ILE A 169 -3.43 -2.70 23.72
CA ILE A 169 -2.70 -1.51 23.27
C ILE A 169 -2.91 -0.31 24.19
N THR A 170 -4.12 -0.12 24.73
CA THR A 170 -4.44 0.98 25.63
C THR A 170 -3.55 0.94 26.88
N ALA A 171 -3.39 -0.24 27.49
CA ALA A 171 -2.54 -0.40 28.65
C ALA A 171 -1.05 -0.11 28.36
N LEU A 172 -0.57 -0.39 27.14
CA LEU A 172 0.80 -0.08 26.73
C LEU A 172 1.02 1.43 26.58
N VAL A 173 0.07 2.12 25.93
CA VAL A 173 0.11 3.58 25.80
C VAL A 173 0.07 4.25 27.18
N ASP A 174 -0.77 3.77 28.09
CA ASP A 174 -0.86 4.33 29.45
C ASP A 174 0.43 4.12 30.25
N LYS A 175 1.05 2.93 30.15
CA LYS A 175 2.36 2.66 30.76
C LYS A 175 3.46 3.57 30.20
N GLN A 176 3.46 3.79 28.89
CA GLN A 176 4.42 4.70 28.25
C GLN A 176 4.22 6.15 28.72
N LEU A 177 2.97 6.60 28.79
CA LEU A 177 2.62 7.93 29.30
C LEU A 177 2.88 8.11 30.80
N ALA A 178 2.96 7.04 31.59
CA ALA A 178 3.30 7.14 33.01
C ALA A 178 4.66 7.83 33.23
N LYS A 179 5.60 7.67 32.29
CA LYS A 179 6.95 8.29 32.32
C LYS A 179 6.96 9.79 31.99
N VAL A 180 5.86 10.33 31.47
CA VAL A 180 5.79 11.73 31.02
C VAL A 180 5.44 12.65 32.21
N PRO A 181 6.16 13.78 32.41
CA PRO A 181 5.89 14.73 33.48
C PRO A 181 4.46 15.30 33.44
N ALA A 182 3.91 15.67 34.60
CA ALA A 182 2.58 16.26 34.70
C ALA A 182 2.43 17.57 33.91
N ALA A 183 3.51 18.36 33.81
CA ALA A 183 3.52 19.62 33.05
C ALA A 183 3.22 19.39 31.56
N GLU A 184 3.85 18.40 30.92
CA GLU A 184 3.59 18.08 29.50
C GLU A 184 2.22 17.44 29.28
N LYS A 185 1.64 16.81 30.32
CA LYS A 185 0.30 16.22 30.27
C LYS A 185 -0.82 17.26 30.38
N ALA A 186 -0.52 18.49 30.80
CA ALA A 186 -1.51 19.55 30.92
C ALA A 186 -2.07 19.97 29.53
N ASP A 187 -1.23 19.88 28.50
CA ASP A 187 -1.61 20.23 27.12
C ASP A 187 -2.39 19.09 26.45
N ALA A 188 -3.70 19.25 26.35
CA ALA A 188 -4.60 18.20 25.87
C ALA A 188 -4.41 17.85 24.37
N GLN A 189 -3.93 18.77 23.54
CA GLN A 189 -3.77 18.53 22.10
C GLN A 189 -2.52 17.70 21.77
N PRO A 190 -1.29 18.08 22.18
CA PRO A 190 -0.10 17.26 22.00
C PRO A 190 -0.27 15.87 22.62
N LEU A 191 -0.91 15.78 23.80
CA LEU A 191 -1.17 14.50 24.46
C LEU A 191 -2.10 13.59 23.63
N ARG A 192 -3.15 14.15 23.02
CA ARG A 192 -4.06 13.40 22.12
C ARG A 192 -3.33 12.90 20.88
N GLN A 193 -2.53 13.75 20.25
CA GLN A 193 -1.73 13.38 19.07
C GLN A 193 -0.71 12.29 19.40
N PHE A 194 -0.01 12.43 20.52
CA PHE A 194 0.97 11.44 20.98
C PHE A 194 0.30 10.09 21.30
N ARG A 195 -0.87 10.09 21.96
CA ARG A 195 -1.65 8.86 22.22
C ARG A 195 -2.02 8.12 20.95
N GLU A 196 -2.47 8.85 19.93
CA GLU A 196 -2.83 8.25 18.65
C GLU A 196 -1.61 7.66 17.93
N MET A 197 -0.49 8.38 17.92
CA MET A 197 0.77 7.89 17.35
C MET A 197 1.29 6.65 18.10
N SER A 198 1.23 6.68 19.43
CA SER A 198 1.64 5.55 20.28
C SER A 198 0.74 4.34 20.06
N ARG A 199 -0.57 4.52 19.88
CA ARG A 199 -1.50 3.42 19.57
C ARG A 199 -1.11 2.74 18.25
N ARG A 200 -0.89 3.51 17.19
CA ARG A 200 -0.47 2.98 15.88
C ARG A 200 0.87 2.27 15.97
N PHE A 201 1.80 2.84 16.73
CA PHE A 201 3.11 2.27 16.99
C PHE A 201 2.97 0.89 17.65
N TRP A 202 2.27 0.80 18.78
CA TRP A 202 2.13 -0.45 19.52
C TRP A 202 1.38 -1.54 18.76
N VAL A 203 0.39 -1.17 17.92
CA VAL A 203 -0.27 -2.13 17.02
C VAL A 203 0.75 -2.74 16.05
N ALA A 204 1.57 -1.91 15.41
CA ALA A 204 2.56 -2.39 14.44
C ALA A 204 3.70 -3.16 15.13
N GLU A 205 4.19 -2.67 16.26
CA GLU A 205 5.30 -3.25 17.01
C GLU A 205 4.96 -4.64 17.56
N THR A 206 3.81 -4.80 18.23
CA THR A 206 3.43 -6.09 18.81
C THR A 206 3.22 -7.17 17.75
N GLN A 207 2.72 -6.81 16.56
CA GLN A 207 2.64 -7.74 15.43
C GLN A 207 4.01 -8.08 14.87
N SER A 208 4.91 -7.10 14.76
CA SER A 208 6.27 -7.30 14.26
C SER A 208 7.05 -8.23 15.17
N GLU A 209 7.00 -7.99 16.47
CA GLU A 209 7.67 -8.81 17.47
C GLU A 209 7.11 -10.25 17.50
N TYR A 210 5.79 -10.42 17.40
CA TYR A 210 5.17 -11.74 17.27
C TYR A 210 5.70 -12.52 16.05
N LEU A 211 5.83 -11.84 14.90
CA LEU A 211 6.36 -12.46 13.68
C LEU A 211 7.84 -12.81 13.81
N THR A 212 8.66 -11.92 14.36
CA THR A 212 10.07 -12.22 14.62
C THR A 212 10.20 -13.42 15.56
N GLN A 213 9.37 -13.49 16.61
CA GLN A 213 9.34 -14.64 17.52
C GLN A 213 8.92 -15.94 16.82
N LEU A 214 7.93 -15.91 15.92
CA LEU A 214 7.55 -17.08 15.12
C LEU A 214 8.71 -17.53 14.22
N ALA A 215 9.43 -16.59 13.60
CA ALA A 215 10.59 -16.89 12.78
C ALA A 215 11.71 -17.52 13.61
N ASP A 216 12.06 -16.94 14.77
CA ASP A 216 13.06 -17.45 15.71
C ASP A 216 12.76 -18.90 16.13
N GLN A 217 11.49 -19.18 16.44
CA GLN A 217 11.03 -20.51 16.83
C GLN A 217 10.97 -21.51 15.67
N GLY A 218 11.23 -21.08 14.42
CA GLY A 218 11.05 -21.91 13.23
C GLY A 218 9.58 -22.28 12.97
N LYS A 219 8.65 -21.47 13.47
CA LYS A 219 7.19 -21.65 13.36
C LYS A 219 6.56 -20.72 12.32
N ALA A 220 7.36 -20.16 11.42
CA ALA A 220 6.87 -19.41 10.28
C ALA A 220 6.12 -20.34 9.31
N GLY A 221 4.80 -20.43 9.46
CA GLY A 221 3.93 -21.24 8.60
C GLY A 221 3.57 -20.55 7.28
N ALA A 222 2.67 -21.17 6.50
CA ALA A 222 2.20 -20.62 5.22
C ALA A 222 1.55 -19.22 5.33
N ALA A 223 0.96 -18.90 6.49
CA ALA A 223 0.36 -17.59 6.77
C ALA A 223 1.38 -16.50 7.12
N PHE A 224 2.66 -16.82 7.30
CA PHE A 224 3.66 -15.86 7.75
C PHE A 224 3.79 -14.67 6.79
N ALA A 225 3.82 -14.93 5.48
CA ALA A 225 3.96 -13.89 4.47
C ALA A 225 2.79 -12.89 4.48
N SER A 226 1.55 -13.38 4.61
CA SER A 226 0.37 -12.52 4.68
C SER A 226 0.30 -11.73 5.99
N GLN A 227 0.67 -12.34 7.11
CA GLN A 227 0.76 -11.63 8.39
C GLN A 227 1.86 -10.55 8.38
N ALA A 228 3.01 -10.82 7.74
CA ALA A 228 4.07 -9.84 7.55
C ALA A 228 3.62 -8.64 6.68
N LEU A 229 2.79 -8.87 5.66
CA LEU A 229 2.18 -7.78 4.89
C LEU A 229 1.26 -6.91 5.77
N LEU A 230 0.44 -7.52 6.62
CA LEU A 230 -0.43 -6.80 7.55
C LEU A 230 0.37 -5.96 8.56
N ALA A 231 1.44 -6.51 9.14
CA ALA A 231 2.33 -5.74 10.01
C ALA A 231 2.97 -4.54 9.27
N ARG A 232 3.38 -4.74 8.01
CA ARG A 232 3.91 -3.64 7.16
C ARG A 232 2.85 -2.58 6.86
N GLU A 233 1.59 -2.95 6.69
CA GLU A 233 0.49 -1.99 6.51
C GLU A 233 0.28 -1.12 7.75
N ASN A 234 0.34 -1.71 8.94
CA ASN A 234 0.28 -0.97 10.20
C ASN A 234 1.46 0.00 10.36
N TRP A 235 2.66 -0.40 9.95
CA TRP A 235 3.80 0.52 9.87
C TRP A 235 3.59 1.66 8.86
N ARG A 236 2.98 1.40 7.70
CA ARG A 236 2.63 2.48 6.75
C ARG A 236 1.62 3.45 7.35
N ALA A 237 0.65 2.96 8.12
CA ALA A 237 -0.32 3.81 8.82
C ALA A 237 0.35 4.68 9.90
N TRP A 238 1.35 4.13 10.60
CA TRP A 238 2.21 4.91 11.51
C TRP A 238 3.03 5.95 10.75
N ASN A 239 3.74 5.58 9.68
CA ASN A 239 4.54 6.51 8.87
C ASN A 239 3.71 7.68 8.34
N LYS A 240 2.49 7.43 7.83
CA LYS A 240 1.57 8.48 7.38
C LYS A 240 1.23 9.48 8.49
N GLY A 241 1.02 8.98 9.70
CA GLY A 241 0.85 9.83 10.88
C GLY A 241 2.12 10.60 11.20
N ALA A 242 3.27 9.96 11.13
CA ALA A 242 4.54 10.54 11.49
C ALA A 242 5.00 11.70 10.59
N MET A 243 4.47 11.77 9.36
CA MET A 243 4.73 12.87 8.43
C MET A 243 4.15 14.22 8.88
N TYR A 244 3.13 14.22 9.74
CA TYR A 244 2.62 15.45 10.32
C TYR A 244 3.63 15.93 11.37
N GLY A 245 4.28 17.07 11.12
CA GLY A 245 5.32 17.64 11.99
C GLY A 245 4.77 18.09 13.34
N TYR A 246 4.48 17.14 14.22
CA TYR A 246 3.95 17.38 15.56
C TYR A 246 4.97 18.11 16.42
N LYS A 247 4.47 19.00 17.29
CA LYS A 247 5.27 19.70 18.28
C LYS A 247 4.95 19.13 19.64
N PHE A 248 5.80 18.24 20.13
CA PHE A 248 5.67 17.65 21.46
C PHE A 248 6.56 18.39 22.47
N GLY A 249 6.21 18.27 23.75
CA GLY A 249 7.12 18.63 24.84
C GLY A 249 8.37 17.74 24.83
N PRO A 250 9.44 18.11 25.56
CA PRO A 250 10.73 17.42 25.46
C PRO A 250 10.67 15.91 25.71
N ARG A 251 9.93 15.45 26.73
CA ARG A 251 9.84 14.01 27.04
C ARG A 251 8.96 13.26 26.05
N LEU A 252 7.86 13.85 25.62
CA LEU A 252 7.03 13.26 24.57
C LEU A 252 7.78 13.18 23.23
N GLN A 253 8.59 14.20 22.90
CA GLN A 253 9.40 14.24 21.70
C GLN A 253 10.48 13.16 21.71
N GLU A 254 11.20 13.00 22.83
CA GLU A 254 12.19 11.94 23.02
C GLU A 254 11.59 10.54 22.78
N GLN A 255 10.43 10.25 23.38
CA GLN A 255 9.75 8.98 23.16
C GLN A 255 9.25 8.82 21.72
N TYR A 256 8.79 9.91 21.09
CA TYR A 256 8.37 9.89 19.69
C TYR A 256 9.53 9.57 18.73
N GLU A 257 10.71 10.13 18.99
CA GLU A 257 11.92 9.84 18.23
C GLU A 257 12.38 8.39 18.42
N LEU A 258 12.30 7.86 19.65
CA LEU A 258 12.56 6.44 19.92
C LEU A 258 11.60 5.53 19.13
N MET A 259 10.30 5.83 19.13
CA MET A 259 9.32 5.10 18.31
C MET A 259 9.69 5.15 16.82
N GLY A 260 10.17 6.29 16.32
CA GLY A 260 10.60 6.41 14.93
C GLY A 260 11.84 5.58 14.58
N LYS A 261 12.81 5.49 15.49
CA LYS A 261 13.98 4.61 15.32
C LYS A 261 13.57 3.14 15.27
N VAL A 262 12.73 2.70 16.22
CA VAL A 262 12.18 1.33 16.25
C VAL A 262 11.40 1.05 14.96
N ALA A 263 10.49 1.94 14.56
CA ALA A 263 9.68 1.79 13.35
C ALA A 263 10.53 1.59 12.10
N SER A 264 11.61 2.37 11.94
CA SER A 264 12.52 2.25 10.80
C SER A 264 13.23 0.89 10.79
N SER A 265 13.79 0.46 11.92
CA SER A 265 14.47 -0.84 12.01
C SER A 265 13.52 -2.02 11.83
N GLN A 266 12.31 -1.97 12.40
CA GLN A 266 11.30 -3.03 12.25
C GLN A 266 10.82 -3.16 10.79
N GLN A 267 10.57 -2.04 10.11
CA GLN A 267 10.21 -2.08 8.69
C GLN A 267 11.31 -2.72 7.83
N HIS A 268 12.58 -2.46 8.16
CA HIS A 268 13.71 -3.10 7.49
C HIS A 268 13.76 -4.61 7.78
N ILE A 269 13.63 -5.01 9.05
CA ILE A 269 13.59 -6.42 9.45
C ILE A 269 12.48 -7.14 8.70
N LEU A 270 11.24 -6.62 8.75
CA LEU A 270 10.09 -7.23 8.08
C LEU A 270 10.19 -7.27 6.56
N ALA A 271 10.93 -6.35 5.94
CA ALA A 271 11.16 -6.37 4.50
C ALA A 271 12.10 -7.51 4.08
N ARG A 272 13.09 -7.84 4.91
CA ARG A 272 14.14 -8.84 4.62
C ARG A 272 13.83 -10.22 5.18
N LEU A 273 13.05 -10.29 6.25
CA LEU A 273 12.79 -11.51 7.00
C LEU A 273 12.23 -12.65 6.12
N PRO A 274 11.24 -12.44 5.22
CA PRO A 274 10.68 -13.51 4.40
C PRO A 274 11.73 -14.24 3.54
N ASP A 275 12.67 -13.50 2.95
CA ASP A 275 13.72 -14.06 2.09
C ASP A 275 14.74 -14.91 2.88
N LEU A 276 14.84 -14.66 4.19
CA LEU A 276 15.81 -15.29 5.08
C LEU A 276 15.23 -16.44 5.92
N LEU A 277 13.94 -16.75 5.78
CA LEU A 277 13.28 -17.80 6.56
C LEU A 277 13.78 -19.21 6.26
N ALA A 278 13.96 -19.55 4.98
CA ALA A 278 14.18 -20.93 4.53
C ALA A 278 15.37 -21.65 5.22
N ASN A 279 16.41 -20.89 5.57
CA ASN A 279 17.62 -21.41 6.22
C ASN A 279 17.89 -20.78 7.59
N LYS A 280 16.90 -20.10 8.18
CA LYS A 280 17.11 -19.23 9.36
C LYS A 280 18.26 -18.22 9.16
N GLY A 281 18.46 -17.76 7.93
CA GLY A 281 19.57 -16.87 7.57
C GLY A 281 19.53 -15.56 8.36
N PHE A 282 18.35 -15.15 8.82
CA PHE A 282 18.13 -13.96 9.64
C PHE A 282 18.88 -14.00 10.99
N LEU A 283 19.19 -15.19 11.52
CA LEU A 283 19.98 -15.35 12.75
C LEU A 283 21.47 -15.06 12.53
N THR A 284 21.95 -15.19 11.30
CA THR A 284 23.36 -15.03 10.93
C THR A 284 23.61 -13.77 10.10
N ASP A 285 22.56 -13.17 9.57
CA ASP A 285 22.62 -11.94 8.81
C ASP A 285 22.98 -10.79 9.75
N LYS A 286 24.20 -10.28 9.62
CA LYS A 286 24.75 -9.25 10.52
C LYS A 286 23.87 -8.01 10.59
N GLU A 287 23.24 -7.62 9.49
CA GLU A 287 22.38 -6.44 9.48
C GLU A 287 21.10 -6.69 10.30
N LEU A 288 20.41 -7.82 10.10
CA LEU A 288 19.20 -8.14 10.87
C LEU A 288 19.50 -8.37 12.35
N VAL A 289 20.62 -9.00 12.68
CA VAL A 289 21.05 -9.20 14.07
C VAL A 289 21.30 -7.85 14.74
N ASN A 290 22.06 -6.96 14.10
CA ASN A 290 22.34 -5.63 14.64
C ASN A 290 21.04 -4.82 14.81
N ARG A 291 20.17 -4.81 13.80
CA ARG A 291 18.90 -4.07 13.87
C ARG A 291 17.95 -4.63 14.92
N THR A 292 17.91 -5.94 15.11
CA THR A 292 17.14 -6.57 16.19
C THR A 292 17.69 -6.14 17.55
N GLY A 293 19.01 -6.11 17.71
CA GLY A 293 19.67 -5.59 18.92
C GLY A 293 19.38 -4.11 19.19
N ASP A 294 19.39 -3.27 18.14
CA ASP A 294 19.03 -1.85 18.23
C ASP A 294 17.57 -1.67 18.65
N VAL A 295 16.65 -2.45 18.06
CA VAL A 295 15.23 -2.44 18.44
C VAL A 295 15.07 -2.83 19.90
N GLN A 296 15.71 -3.90 20.36
CA GLN A 296 15.65 -4.32 21.77
C GLN A 296 16.14 -3.20 22.70
N ALA A 297 17.27 -2.56 22.36
CA ALA A 297 17.83 -1.47 23.16
C ALA A 297 16.88 -0.26 23.22
N TRP A 298 16.34 0.20 22.09
CA TRP A 298 15.41 1.35 22.07
C TRP A 298 14.05 1.03 22.70
N MET A 299 13.59 -0.22 22.56
CA MET A 299 12.34 -0.67 23.17
C MET A 299 12.43 -0.73 24.69
N ALA A 300 13.60 -1.05 25.27
CA ALA A 300 13.81 -1.02 26.71
C ALA A 300 13.49 0.36 27.34
N ASP A 301 13.79 1.44 26.62
CA ASP A 301 13.48 2.81 27.05
C ASP A 301 11.98 3.14 26.95
N LEU A 302 11.27 2.55 26.00
CA LEU A 302 9.82 2.73 25.83
C LEU A 302 9.03 1.86 26.82
N ALA A 303 9.31 0.57 26.88
CA ALA A 303 8.70 -0.40 27.78
C ALA A 303 9.75 -1.36 28.35
N ALA A 304 9.71 -1.64 29.65
CA ALA A 304 10.70 -2.52 30.27
C ALA A 304 10.56 -3.99 29.87
N VAL A 305 9.33 -4.42 29.57
CA VAL A 305 8.98 -5.82 29.29
C VAL A 305 8.17 -5.88 28.01
N SER A 306 8.53 -6.83 27.15
CA SER A 306 7.82 -7.14 25.92
C SER A 306 6.39 -7.61 26.22
N PRO A 307 5.37 -7.01 25.58
CA PRO A 307 4.00 -7.48 25.70
C PRO A 307 3.74 -8.81 24.98
N VAL A 308 4.61 -9.18 24.03
CA VAL A 308 4.48 -10.40 23.23
C VAL A 308 5.12 -11.58 23.93
N THR A 309 6.38 -11.40 24.37
CA THR A 309 7.18 -12.48 24.92
C THR A 309 7.15 -12.53 26.45
N GLY A 310 6.73 -11.45 27.11
CA GLY A 310 6.79 -11.29 28.56
C GLY A 310 8.23 -11.17 29.11
N ARG A 311 9.23 -11.08 28.24
CA ARG A 311 10.64 -10.94 28.62
C ARG A 311 11.04 -9.48 28.70
N ALA A 312 12.01 -9.16 29.56
CA ALA A 312 12.61 -7.84 29.56
C ALA A 312 13.36 -7.60 28.24
N TYR A 313 13.28 -6.38 27.71
CA TYR A 313 14.08 -6.02 26.54
C TYR A 313 15.57 -5.95 26.90
N GLU A 314 16.42 -6.46 26.02
CA GLU A 314 17.87 -6.46 26.26
C GLU A 314 18.45 -5.07 26.07
N ILE A 315 19.07 -4.52 27.12
CA ILE A 315 19.84 -3.29 27.03
C ILE A 315 21.22 -3.66 26.51
N THR A 316 21.37 -3.69 25.19
CA THR A 316 22.68 -3.77 24.57
C THR A 316 23.41 -2.48 24.89
N THR A 317 24.26 -2.49 25.92
CA THR A 317 25.24 -1.41 26.08
C THR A 317 26.19 -1.52 24.91
N LEU A 318 25.90 -0.78 23.83
CA LEU A 318 26.83 -0.52 22.75
C LEU A 318 28.10 0.02 23.39
N GLN A 319 29.05 -0.87 23.68
CA GLN A 319 30.38 -0.45 24.05
C GLN A 319 30.91 0.29 22.83
N ALA A 320 31.00 1.62 22.94
CA ALA A 320 31.66 2.45 21.97
C ALA A 320 33.05 1.85 21.72
N ARG A 321 33.23 1.25 20.54
CA ARG A 321 34.52 0.81 20.01
C ARG A 321 34.90 1.71 18.86
#